data_AF-A0ABD1VQX8-F1
#
_entry.id   AF-A0ABD1VQX8-F1
#
_cell.length_a   1.000
_cell.length_b   1.000
_cell.length_c   1.000
_cell.angle_alpha   90.00
_cell.angle_beta   90.00
_cell.angle_gamma   90.00
#
_symmetry.space_group_name_H-M   'P 1'
#
loop_
_entity.id
_entity.type
_entity.pdbx_description
1 polymer ?
#
loop_
_entity_poly.entity_id
_entity_poly.type
_entity_poly.pdbx_seq_one_letter_code
_entity_poly.pdbx_strand_id
1 'polypeptide(L)'
;MEDKEYRQNRESKEKIIQIFSDFMTRITIFEGLVDVGSKLLVAFQQALGFLGRPRIDKTSELAMRIIKAQETKRLKSYVEAGCVKTDDSIQNLNKLHTCHLGLQDHINKARCVVSELECLLNDAASAIQTANENWPLLQDEHINGNLDSYLATYEKEEKPSSDLSKPEDTDYAAMMAVVYGMVKQEYIMQERIVRSLNLKSSPGELESYCLMWSLRPFVDDDIMHEAWSLVP
;
A
#
# COMPACT_ATOMS: atom_id res chain seq x y z
N MET A 1 41.92 -12.67 -23.35
CA MET A 1 41.39 -11.50 -22.63
C MET A 1 39.87 -11.47 -22.83
N GLU A 2 39.38 -11.66 -24.06
CA GLU A 2 37.94 -11.80 -24.41
C GLU A 2 37.15 -12.86 -23.63
N ASP A 3 37.70 -14.07 -23.38
CA ASP A 3 36.94 -15.14 -22.68
C ASP A 3 36.71 -14.88 -21.17
N LYS A 4 37.46 -13.94 -20.56
CA LYS A 4 37.24 -13.53 -19.16
C LYS A 4 36.19 -12.43 -19.05
N GLU A 5 36.25 -11.45 -19.94
CA GLU A 5 35.32 -10.33 -20.03
C GLU A 5 33.90 -10.79 -20.38
N TYR A 6 33.78 -11.75 -21.31
CA TYR A 6 32.49 -12.36 -21.68
C TYR A 6 31.85 -13.14 -20.53
N ARG A 7 32.64 -13.85 -19.71
CA ARG A 7 32.14 -14.56 -18.52
C ARG A 7 31.70 -13.60 -17.43
N GLN A 8 32.49 -12.55 -17.17
CA GLN A 8 32.19 -11.55 -16.15
C GLN A 8 30.92 -10.76 -16.46
N ASN A 9 30.69 -10.39 -17.73
CA ASN A 9 29.46 -9.75 -18.19
C ASN A 9 28.22 -10.67 -18.05
N ARG A 10 28.39 -11.97 -18.31
CA ARG A 10 27.32 -12.94 -18.10
C ARG A 10 26.95 -13.10 -16.61
N GLU A 11 27.94 -13.14 -15.73
CA GLU A 11 27.76 -13.24 -14.28
C GLU A 11 27.09 -11.98 -13.68
N SER A 12 27.44 -10.78 -14.15
CA SER A 12 26.79 -9.54 -13.71
C SER A 12 25.33 -9.46 -14.14
N LYS A 13 25.03 -9.87 -15.37
CA LYS A 13 23.66 -9.90 -15.90
C LYS A 13 22.77 -10.90 -15.14
N GLU A 14 23.29 -12.09 -14.86
CA GLU A 14 22.57 -13.11 -14.07
C GLU A 14 22.30 -12.62 -12.64
N LYS A 15 23.23 -11.86 -12.05
CA LYS A 15 23.06 -11.24 -10.74
C LYS A 15 21.94 -10.19 -10.71
N ILE A 16 21.88 -9.29 -11.71
CA ILE A 16 20.81 -8.26 -11.78
C ILE A 16 19.45 -8.91 -11.97
N ILE A 17 19.35 -9.93 -12.82
CA ILE A 17 18.11 -10.68 -13.03
C ILE A 17 17.64 -11.36 -11.73
N GLN A 18 18.56 -11.94 -10.96
CA GLN A 18 18.22 -12.54 -9.67
C GLN A 18 17.72 -11.49 -8.66
N ILE A 19 18.39 -10.34 -8.57
CA ILE A 19 17.97 -9.23 -7.69
C ILE A 19 16.57 -8.74 -8.10
N PHE A 20 16.31 -8.62 -9.40
CA PHE A 20 14.99 -8.25 -9.91
C PHE A 20 13.91 -9.26 -9.52
N SER A 21 14.18 -10.57 -9.66
CA SER A 21 13.25 -11.63 -9.24
C SER A 21 12.95 -11.57 -7.74
N ASP A 22 13.97 -11.36 -6.91
CA ASP A 22 13.80 -11.22 -5.46
C ASP A 22 12.99 -9.96 -5.13
N PHE A 23 13.24 -8.86 -5.84
CA PHE A 23 12.49 -7.61 -5.72
C PHE A 23 11.01 -7.81 -6.04
N MET A 24 10.69 -8.42 -7.18
CA MET A 24 9.30 -8.70 -7.56
C MET A 24 8.62 -9.67 -6.58
N THR A 25 9.36 -10.60 -5.97
CA THR A 25 8.83 -11.44 -4.88
C THR A 25 8.42 -10.60 -3.66
N ARG A 26 9.20 -9.57 -3.30
CA ARG A 26 8.85 -8.64 -2.22
C ARG A 26 7.64 -7.77 -2.58
N ILE A 27 7.48 -7.40 -3.85
CA ILE A 27 6.28 -6.72 -4.34
C ILE A 27 5.04 -7.61 -4.10
N THR A 28 5.06 -8.90 -4.45
CA THR A 28 3.94 -9.82 -4.17
C THR A 28 3.57 -9.86 -2.68
N ILE A 29 4.58 -9.85 -1.80
CA ILE A 29 4.33 -9.82 -0.35
C ILE A 29 3.67 -8.51 0.06
N PHE A 30 4.12 -7.38 -0.48
CA PHE A 30 3.50 -6.08 -0.25
C PHE A 30 2.04 -6.06 -0.70
N GLU A 31 1.74 -6.53 -1.91
CA GLU A 31 0.37 -6.66 -2.44
C GLU A 31 -0.55 -7.44 -1.49
N GLY A 32 -0.07 -8.60 -1.01
CA GLY A 32 -0.82 -9.40 -0.05
C GLY A 32 -1.06 -8.69 1.28
N LEU A 33 -0.13 -7.84 1.72
CA LEU A 33 -0.34 -6.98 2.89
C LEU A 33 -1.40 -5.91 2.62
N VAL A 34 -1.39 -5.25 1.45
CA VAL A 34 -2.38 -4.22 1.08
C VAL A 34 -3.80 -4.77 1.18
N ASP A 35 -4.03 -5.99 0.69
CA ASP A 35 -5.33 -6.68 0.78
C ASP A 35 -5.78 -6.93 2.22
N VAL A 36 -4.85 -7.35 3.08
CA VAL A 36 -5.12 -7.58 4.50
C VAL A 36 -5.46 -6.27 5.20
N GLY A 37 -4.67 -5.22 4.95
CA GLY A 37 -4.90 -3.88 5.47
C GLY A 37 -6.26 -3.31 5.06
N SER A 38 -6.65 -3.48 3.79
CA SER A 38 -7.95 -3.04 3.27
C SER A 38 -9.13 -3.71 4.03
N LYS A 39 -9.07 -5.02 4.22
CA LYS A 39 -10.10 -5.77 4.97
C LYS A 39 -10.21 -5.31 6.42
N LEU A 40 -9.07 -5.05 7.07
CA LEU A 40 -9.03 -4.55 8.44
C LEU A 40 -9.61 -3.13 8.54
N LEU A 41 -9.30 -2.26 7.57
CA LEU A 41 -9.80 -0.89 7.52
C LEU A 41 -11.32 -0.86 7.32
N VAL A 42 -11.85 -1.66 6.39
CA VAL A 42 -13.30 -1.80 6.18
C VAL A 42 -13.98 -2.34 7.44
N ALA A 43 -13.40 -3.35 8.09
CA ALA A 43 -13.94 -3.88 9.33
C ALA A 43 -13.92 -2.84 10.47
N PHE A 44 -12.87 -2.01 10.55
CA PHE A 44 -12.79 -0.88 11.46
C PHE A 44 -13.90 0.14 11.19
N GLN A 45 -14.11 0.51 9.93
CA GLN A 45 -15.17 1.44 9.52
C GLN A 45 -16.55 0.91 9.90
N GLN A 46 -16.84 -0.36 9.62
CA GLN A 46 -18.12 -0.99 9.94
C GLN A 46 -18.37 -1.03 11.46
N ALA A 47 -17.35 -1.40 12.24
CA ALA A 47 -17.46 -1.48 13.69
C ALA A 47 -17.65 -0.08 14.32
N LEU A 48 -16.94 0.94 13.82
CA LEU A 48 -17.12 2.31 14.31
C LEU A 48 -18.49 2.87 13.90
N GLY A 49 -18.91 2.62 12.66
CA GLY A 49 -20.23 3.00 12.15
C GLY A 49 -21.37 2.39 12.96
N PHE A 50 -21.19 1.18 13.52
CA PHE A 50 -22.14 0.59 14.45
C PHE A 50 -22.23 1.36 15.78
N LEU A 51 -21.08 1.71 16.37
CA LEU A 51 -21.04 2.47 17.63
C LEU A 51 -21.53 3.91 17.47
N GLY A 52 -21.37 4.49 16.28
CA GLY A 52 -21.85 5.83 15.92
C GLY A 52 -23.32 5.90 15.51
N ARG A 53 -24.09 4.80 15.58
CA ARG A 53 -25.49 4.81 15.13
C ARG A 53 -26.33 5.80 15.95
N PRO A 54 -27.11 6.67 15.28
CA PRO A 54 -28.01 7.57 15.97
C PRO A 54 -29.11 6.79 16.68
N ARG A 55 -29.53 7.31 17.84
CA ARG A 55 -30.68 6.79 18.57
C ARG A 55 -31.96 7.02 17.75
N ILE A 56 -33.01 6.24 18.03
CA ILE A 56 -34.33 6.51 17.44
C ILE A 56 -34.72 7.96 17.70
N ASP A 57 -35.08 8.65 16.61
CA ASP A 57 -35.61 10.00 16.67
C ASP A 57 -36.95 10.00 17.40
N LYS A 58 -36.94 10.55 18.61
CA LYS A 58 -38.14 10.66 19.45
C LYS A 58 -39.12 11.72 18.96
N THR A 59 -38.74 12.55 17.98
CA THR A 59 -39.63 13.53 17.35
C THR A 59 -40.47 12.92 16.23
N SER A 60 -40.09 11.74 15.72
CA SER A 60 -40.86 11.01 14.71
C SER A 60 -42.16 10.46 15.30
N GLU A 61 -43.29 11.04 14.91
CA GLU A 61 -44.62 10.65 15.38
C GLU A 61 -44.95 9.19 15.05
N LEU A 62 -44.57 8.74 13.85
CA LEU A 62 -44.74 7.36 13.40
C LEU A 62 -43.89 6.39 14.25
N ALA A 63 -42.61 6.69 14.47
CA ALA A 63 -41.72 5.85 15.28
C ALA A 63 -42.26 5.69 16.71
N MET A 64 -42.74 6.80 17.29
CA MET A 64 -43.32 6.77 18.64
C MET A 64 -44.63 6.01 18.69
N ARG A 65 -45.49 6.10 17.67
CA ARG A 65 -46.72 5.27 17.57
C ARG A 65 -46.40 3.78 17.51
N ILE A 66 -45.40 3.39 16.72
CA ILE A 66 -44.97 1.98 16.62
C ILE A 66 -44.46 1.46 17.97
N ILE A 67 -43.60 2.23 18.65
CA ILE A 67 -43.04 1.83 19.96
C ILE A 67 -44.16 1.68 21.00
N LYS A 68 -45.12 2.61 21.02
CA LYS A 68 -46.28 2.55 21.93
C LYS A 68 -47.22 1.40 21.61
N ALA A 69 -47.44 1.08 20.33
CA ALA A 69 -48.35 0.00 19.94
C ALA A 69 -47.84 -1.40 20.35
N GLN A 70 -46.52 -1.61 20.43
CA GLN A 70 -45.94 -2.91 20.76
C GLN A 70 -45.57 -3.08 22.25
N GLU A 71 -45.46 -1.99 23.02
CA GLU A 71 -45.42 -1.85 24.48
C GLU A 71 -44.75 -2.93 25.38
N THR A 72 -43.90 -3.81 24.86
CA THR A 72 -43.22 -4.84 25.66
C THR A 72 -42.14 -4.25 26.55
N LYS A 73 -41.93 -4.86 27.74
CA LYS A 73 -40.83 -4.51 28.66
C LYS A 73 -39.47 -4.56 27.94
N ARG A 74 -39.28 -5.55 27.07
CA ARG A 74 -38.06 -5.72 26.27
C ARG A 74 -37.84 -4.57 25.28
N LEU A 75 -38.87 -4.14 24.55
CA LEU A 75 -38.75 -3.03 23.60
C LEU A 75 -38.44 -1.71 24.31
N LYS A 76 -39.10 -1.45 25.45
CA LYS A 76 -38.82 -0.26 26.27
C LYS A 76 -37.37 -0.22 26.74
N SER A 77 -36.87 -1.30 27.32
CA SER A 77 -35.46 -1.40 27.75
C SER A 77 -34.46 -1.26 26.59
N TYR A 78 -34.79 -1.79 25.41
CA TYR A 78 -33.94 -1.62 24.21
C TYR A 78 -33.87 -0.17 23.74
N VAL A 79 -35.01 0.55 23.74
CA VAL A 79 -35.06 1.97 23.37
C VAL A 79 -34.35 2.85 24.41
N GLU A 80 -34.53 2.56 25.70
CA GLU A 80 -33.83 3.22 26.81
C GLU A 80 -32.31 3.03 26.74
N ALA A 81 -31.85 1.84 26.35
CA ALA A 81 -30.44 1.54 26.10
C ALA A 81 -29.87 2.23 24.84
N GLY A 82 -30.65 3.04 24.12
CA GLY A 82 -30.21 3.76 22.93
C GLY A 82 -30.28 2.93 21.65
N CYS A 83 -31.11 1.88 21.61
CA CYS A 83 -31.31 1.00 20.46
C CYS A 83 -30.04 0.22 20.06
N VAL A 84 -29.17 -0.04 21.04
CA VAL A 84 -27.98 -0.88 20.90
C VAL A 84 -28.01 -1.94 21.99
N LYS A 85 -27.77 -3.21 21.66
CA LYS A 85 -27.60 -4.25 22.67
C LYS A 85 -26.20 -4.13 23.25
N THR A 86 -26.07 -4.25 24.58
CA THR A 86 -24.77 -4.16 25.26
C THR A 86 -23.75 -5.15 24.71
N ASP A 87 -24.18 -6.39 24.43
CA ASP A 87 -23.31 -7.43 23.86
C ASP A 87 -22.76 -7.02 22.47
N ASP A 88 -23.62 -6.43 21.63
CA ASP A 88 -23.22 -5.95 20.31
C ASP A 88 -22.21 -4.80 20.44
N SER A 89 -22.39 -3.89 21.41
CA SER A 89 -21.42 -2.82 21.68
C SER A 89 -20.05 -3.37 22.08
N ILE A 90 -20.02 -4.35 23.00
CA ILE A 90 -18.77 -4.97 23.44
C ILE A 90 -18.09 -5.68 22.27
N GLN A 91 -18.84 -6.42 21.46
CA GLN A 91 -18.30 -7.09 20.28
C GLN A 91 -17.72 -6.10 19.27
N ASN A 92 -18.40 -4.98 19.00
CA ASN A 92 -17.90 -3.98 18.05
C ASN A 92 -16.69 -3.21 18.60
N LEU A 93 -16.65 -2.95 19.90
CA LEU A 93 -15.46 -2.36 20.54
C LEU A 93 -14.25 -3.30 20.44
N ASN A 94 -14.45 -4.59 20.71
CA ASN A 94 -13.40 -5.60 20.54
C ASN A 94 -12.95 -5.68 19.08
N LYS A 95 -13.88 -5.66 18.12
CA LYS A 95 -13.54 -5.62 16.69
C LYS A 95 -12.70 -4.39 16.34
N LEU A 96 -13.05 -3.20 16.82
CA LEU A 96 -12.26 -1.99 16.60
C LEU A 96 -10.85 -2.15 17.14
N HIS A 97 -10.70 -2.67 18.35
CA HIS A 97 -9.39 -2.89 18.95
C HIS A 97 -8.55 -3.89 18.15
N THR A 98 -9.14 -5.04 17.78
CA THR A 98 -8.47 -6.04 16.94
C THR A 98 -8.09 -5.48 15.57
N CYS A 99 -8.97 -4.72 14.92
CA CYS A 99 -8.67 -4.10 13.63
C CYS A 99 -7.54 -3.07 13.76
N HIS A 100 -7.56 -2.25 14.81
CA HIS A 100 -6.51 -1.27 15.06
C HIS A 100 -5.14 -1.92 15.28
N LEU A 101 -5.08 -2.96 16.11
CA LEU A 101 -3.85 -3.74 16.31
C LEU A 101 -3.38 -4.41 15.01
N GLY A 102 -4.30 -5.00 14.24
CA GLY A 102 -4.00 -5.61 12.95
C GLY A 102 -3.46 -4.60 11.94
N LEU A 103 -4.01 -3.38 11.90
CA LEU A 103 -3.53 -2.30 11.04
C LEU A 103 -2.15 -1.80 11.46
N GLN A 104 -1.86 -1.73 12.76
CA GLN A 104 -0.52 -1.41 13.25
C GLN A 104 0.50 -2.49 12.86
N ASP A 105 0.13 -3.77 13.00
CA ASP A 105 0.95 -4.90 12.55
C ASP A 105 1.19 -4.86 11.03
N HIS A 106 0.14 -4.58 10.24
CA HIS A 106 0.24 -4.36 8.79
C HIS A 106 1.28 -3.30 8.44
N ILE A 107 1.19 -2.11 9.05
CA ILE A 107 2.14 -1.01 8.78
C ILE A 107 3.57 -1.41 9.16
N ASN A 108 3.75 -2.13 10.27
CA ASN A 108 5.08 -2.61 10.66
C ASN A 108 5.66 -3.59 9.64
N LYS A 109 4.86 -4.53 9.14
CA LYS A 109 5.28 -5.49 8.11
C LYS A 109 5.54 -4.82 6.77
N ALA A 110 4.65 -3.94 6.34
CA ALA A 110 4.80 -3.18 5.10
C ALA A 110 6.08 -2.33 5.11
N ARG A 111 6.40 -1.70 6.26
CA ARG A 111 7.65 -0.98 6.46
C ARG A 111 8.88 -1.87 6.27
N CYS A 112 8.89 -3.07 6.85
CA CYS A 112 9.98 -4.03 6.66
C CYS A 112 10.16 -4.37 5.18
N VAL A 113 9.06 -4.66 4.47
CA VAL A 113 9.11 -4.98 3.03
C VAL A 113 9.63 -3.80 2.21
N VAL A 114 9.18 -2.57 2.49
CA VAL A 114 9.69 -1.36 1.81
C VAL A 114 11.19 -1.17 2.07
N SER A 115 11.68 -1.41 3.29
CA SER A 115 13.11 -1.38 3.58
C SER A 115 13.89 -2.48 2.86
N GLU A 116 13.33 -3.68 2.72
CA GLU A 116 13.94 -4.77 1.95
C GLU A 116 14.02 -4.42 0.45
N LEU A 117 12.97 -3.81 -0.11
CA LEU A 117 12.96 -3.31 -1.49
C LEU A 117 14.04 -2.24 -1.72
N GLU A 118 14.23 -1.32 -0.75
CA GLU A 118 15.28 -0.30 -0.80
C GLU A 118 16.69 -0.93 -0.77
N CYS A 119 16.91 -1.97 0.04
CA CYS A 119 18.16 -2.72 0.04
C CYS A 119 18.43 -3.38 -1.32
N LEU A 120 17.44 -4.04 -1.91
CA LEU A 120 17.58 -4.68 -3.23
C LEU A 120 17.87 -3.65 -4.34
N LEU A 121 17.30 -2.45 -4.26
CA LEU A 121 17.61 -1.37 -5.18
C LEU A 121 19.08 -0.91 -5.04
N ASN A 122 19.59 -0.79 -3.83
CA ASN A 122 20.99 -0.46 -3.57
C ASN A 122 21.95 -1.57 -4.04
N ASP A 123 21.56 -2.83 -3.89
CA ASP A 123 22.31 -3.99 -4.37
C ASP A 123 22.38 -4.01 -5.91
N ALA A 124 21.26 -3.69 -6.59
CA ALA A 124 21.22 -3.53 -8.05
C ALA A 124 22.13 -2.39 -8.53
N ALA A 125 22.07 -1.23 -7.87
CA ALA A 125 22.95 -0.09 -8.19
C ALA A 125 24.44 -0.46 -8.03
N SER A 126 24.78 -1.19 -6.97
CA SER A 126 26.14 -1.68 -6.73
C SER A 126 26.58 -2.68 -7.79
N ALA A 127 25.68 -3.59 -8.22
CA ALA A 127 25.97 -4.56 -9.27
C ALA A 127 26.24 -3.89 -10.62
N ILE A 128 25.47 -2.85 -10.98
CA ILE A 128 25.69 -2.06 -12.20
C ILE A 128 27.03 -1.31 -12.14
N GLN A 129 27.37 -0.70 -11.00
CA GLN A 129 28.65 -0.01 -10.84
C GLN A 129 29.84 -0.96 -11.01
N THR A 130 29.80 -2.13 -10.38
CA THR A 130 30.85 -3.16 -10.55
C THR A 130 30.95 -3.67 -11.99
N ALA A 131 29.84 -3.71 -12.74
CA ALA A 131 29.84 -4.06 -14.15
C ALA A 131 30.44 -2.95 -15.04
N ASN A 132 30.15 -1.69 -14.72
CA ASN A 132 30.62 -0.50 -15.46
C ASN A 132 32.03 -0.04 -15.09
N GLU A 133 32.61 -0.45 -13.96
CA GLU A 133 34.02 -0.15 -13.58
C GLU A 133 35.06 -0.68 -14.58
N ASN A 134 34.66 -1.46 -15.59
CA ASN A 134 35.49 -1.82 -16.75
C ASN A 134 35.48 -0.78 -17.90
N TRP A 135 34.82 0.37 -17.76
CA TRP A 135 34.88 1.49 -18.71
C TRP A 135 34.91 2.85 -17.97
N PRO A 136 35.89 3.74 -18.20
CA PRO A 136 35.95 5.01 -17.49
C PRO A 136 34.88 5.98 -18.03
N LEU A 137 34.42 6.89 -17.16
CA LEU A 137 33.37 7.91 -17.28
C LEU A 137 31.99 7.37 -16.85
N LEU A 138 31.41 7.80 -15.73
CA LEU A 138 31.21 9.18 -15.29
C LEU A 138 31.25 9.26 -13.76
N GLN A 139 32.37 9.73 -13.19
CA GLN A 139 32.38 10.39 -11.89
C GLN A 139 32.35 11.88 -12.15
N ASP A 140 31.19 12.51 -12.09
CA ASP A 140 31.07 13.82 -11.48
C ASP A 140 29.61 14.14 -11.14
N GLU A 141 29.44 14.99 -10.12
CA GLU A 141 28.22 15.63 -9.65
C GLU A 141 27.28 14.81 -8.72
N HIS A 142 27.71 14.82 -7.45
CA HIS A 142 26.86 15.08 -6.28
C HIS A 142 25.42 14.54 -6.30
N ILE A 143 25.26 13.29 -5.87
CA ILE A 143 23.98 12.76 -5.37
C ILE A 143 23.70 13.40 -3.99
N ASN A 144 23.31 14.68 -4.00
CA ASN A 144 22.69 15.34 -2.85
C ASN A 144 21.65 16.36 -3.31
N GLY A 145 20.73 15.90 -4.16
CA GLY A 145 19.68 16.73 -4.74
C GLY A 145 18.40 15.94 -4.91
N ASN A 146 17.56 16.00 -3.87
CA ASN A 146 16.10 15.89 -3.89
C ASN A 146 15.45 14.82 -4.80
N LEU A 147 14.91 13.77 -4.18
CA LEU A 147 14.05 12.75 -4.78
C LEU A 147 12.85 13.33 -5.55
N ASP A 148 12.45 14.58 -5.27
CA ASP A 148 11.42 15.31 -6.02
C ASP A 148 11.79 15.57 -7.49
N SER A 149 13.09 15.60 -7.83
CA SER A 149 13.58 15.82 -9.20
C SER A 149 13.23 14.67 -10.14
N TYR A 150 13.25 13.42 -9.63
CA TYR A 150 12.93 12.23 -10.43
C TYR A 150 11.43 12.06 -10.66
N LEU A 151 10.59 12.57 -9.75
CA LEU A 151 9.13 12.54 -9.88
C LEU A 151 8.60 13.58 -10.88
N ALA A 152 9.29 14.71 -11.05
CA ALA A 152 8.88 15.79 -11.95
C ALA A 152 9.05 15.47 -13.45
N THR A 153 9.80 14.43 -13.80
CA THR A 153 10.11 14.09 -15.21
C THR A 153 8.99 13.32 -15.91
N TYR A 154 8.07 12.70 -15.17
CA TYR A 154 7.04 11.80 -15.73
C TYR A 154 5.68 12.48 -16.00
N GLU A 155 5.53 13.78 -15.72
CA GLU A 155 4.36 14.57 -16.17
C GLU A 155 4.39 14.91 -17.67
N LYS A 156 5.43 14.50 -18.42
CA LYS A 156 5.47 14.65 -19.87
C LYS A 156 5.22 13.31 -20.55
N GLU A 157 3.96 13.12 -20.95
CA GLU A 157 3.58 12.16 -21.97
C GLU A 157 4.41 12.38 -23.24
N GLU A 158 5.24 11.39 -23.59
CA GLU A 158 5.47 11.01 -24.99
C GLU A 158 5.99 9.56 -25.01
N LYS A 159 5.16 8.67 -25.56
CA LYS A 159 5.44 7.23 -25.72
C LYS A 159 6.28 7.00 -26.98
N PRO A 160 7.49 6.42 -26.90
CA PRO A 160 8.06 5.72 -28.04
C PRO A 160 7.78 4.22 -27.88
N SER A 161 7.18 3.60 -28.89
CA SER A 161 7.14 2.13 -28.97
C SER A 161 8.56 1.60 -29.19
N SER A 162 9.00 0.62 -28.40
CA SER A 162 10.28 -0.05 -28.60
C SER A 162 10.10 -1.53 -28.92
N ASP A 163 10.82 -1.95 -29.95
CA ASP A 163 11.03 -3.32 -30.41
C ASP A 163 11.48 -4.25 -29.28
N LEU A 164 11.07 -5.52 -29.37
CA LEU A 164 11.44 -6.62 -28.46
C LEU A 164 12.93 -6.99 -28.58
N SER A 165 13.83 -6.13 -28.10
CA SER A 165 15.18 -6.54 -27.68
C SER A 165 15.15 -7.06 -26.25
N LYS A 166 16.04 -8.00 -25.91
CA LYS A 166 16.20 -8.44 -24.52
C LYS A 166 16.53 -7.22 -23.65
N PRO A 167 15.88 -7.04 -22.49
CA PRO A 167 16.15 -5.91 -21.60
C PRO A 167 17.64 -5.86 -21.23
N GLU A 168 18.19 -4.65 -21.28
CA GLU A 168 19.51 -4.34 -20.78
C GLU A 168 19.51 -4.28 -19.25
N ASP A 169 20.69 -4.42 -18.65
CA ASP A 169 20.85 -4.44 -17.20
C ASP A 169 20.36 -3.12 -16.55
N THR A 170 20.48 -2.02 -17.28
CA THR A 170 19.95 -0.69 -16.92
C THR A 170 18.43 -0.66 -16.89
N ASP A 171 17.74 -1.43 -17.74
CA ASP A 171 16.28 -1.46 -17.82
C ASP A 171 15.67 -2.09 -16.56
N TYR A 172 16.31 -3.14 -16.02
CA TYR A 172 15.89 -3.77 -14.77
C TYR A 172 16.00 -2.83 -13.57
N ALA A 173 17.13 -2.13 -13.42
CA ALA A 173 17.32 -1.21 -12.31
C ALA A 173 16.43 0.05 -12.42
N ALA A 174 16.23 0.57 -13.63
CA ALA A 174 15.29 1.66 -13.88
C ALA A 174 13.87 1.24 -13.49
N MET A 175 13.42 0.05 -13.92
CA MET A 175 12.11 -0.48 -13.55
C MET A 175 11.95 -0.66 -12.04
N MET A 176 12.95 -1.23 -11.36
CA MET A 176 12.95 -1.37 -9.90
C MET A 176 12.81 -0.02 -9.19
N ALA A 177 13.53 1.01 -9.66
CA ALA A 177 13.49 2.34 -9.06
C ALA A 177 12.08 2.98 -9.19
N VAL A 178 11.45 2.85 -10.36
CA VAL A 178 10.08 3.34 -10.61
C VAL A 178 9.08 2.61 -9.72
N VAL A 179 9.10 1.26 -9.73
CA VAL A 179 8.21 0.43 -8.91
C VAL A 179 8.39 0.71 -7.42
N TYR A 180 9.63 0.83 -6.95
CA TYR A 180 9.93 1.20 -5.57
C TYR A 180 9.33 2.57 -5.21
N GLY A 181 9.47 3.57 -6.09
CA GLY A 181 8.89 4.90 -5.90
C GLY A 181 7.38 4.86 -5.68
N MET A 182 6.67 4.13 -6.56
CA MET A 182 5.22 3.93 -6.45
C MET A 182 4.82 3.25 -5.13
N VAL A 183 5.46 2.12 -4.81
CA VAL A 183 5.17 1.34 -3.60
C VAL A 183 5.51 2.11 -2.33
N LYS A 184 6.57 2.91 -2.32
CA LYS A 184 6.95 3.74 -1.18
C LYS A 184 5.89 4.81 -0.89
N GLN A 185 5.37 5.46 -1.93
CA GLN A 185 4.29 6.46 -1.77
C GLN A 185 3.00 5.81 -1.28
N GLU A 186 2.65 4.64 -1.83
CA GLU A 186 1.50 3.84 -1.40
C GLU A 186 1.62 3.47 0.10
N TYR A 187 2.79 2.98 0.53
CA TYR A 187 3.07 2.70 1.94
C TYR A 187 2.90 3.96 2.83
N ILE A 188 3.45 5.11 2.41
CA ILE A 188 3.35 6.36 3.17
C ILE A 188 1.89 6.79 3.34
N MET A 189 1.08 6.64 2.29
CA MET A 189 -0.36 6.91 2.35
C MET A 189 -1.05 5.98 3.36
N GLN A 190 -0.82 4.67 3.27
CA GLN A 190 -1.38 3.68 4.19
C GLN A 190 -1.00 3.97 5.63
N GLU A 191 0.26 4.33 5.88
CA GLU A 191 0.78 4.69 7.19
C GLU A 191 0.07 5.93 7.77
N ARG A 192 -0.15 6.96 6.93
CA ARG A 192 -0.90 8.17 7.32
C ARG A 192 -2.35 7.85 7.66
N ILE A 193 -3.01 7.01 6.86
CA ILE A 193 -4.37 6.55 7.13
C ILE A 193 -4.42 5.86 8.49
N VAL A 194 -3.59 4.84 8.72
CA VAL A 194 -3.60 4.08 9.99
C VAL A 194 -3.33 4.97 11.21
N ARG A 195 -2.42 5.94 11.10
CA ARG A 195 -2.13 6.90 12.18
C ARG A 195 -3.28 7.86 12.47
N SER A 196 -4.11 8.18 11.48
CA SER A 196 -5.24 9.09 11.64
C SER A 196 -6.47 8.43 12.30
N LEU A 197 -6.56 7.09 12.26
CA LEU A 197 -7.71 6.35 12.77
C LEU A 197 -7.92 6.57 14.27
N ASN A 198 -9.13 6.98 14.63
CA ASN A 198 -9.52 7.14 16.02
C ASN A 198 -11.04 6.94 16.21
N LEU A 199 -11.49 6.89 17.46
CA LEU A 199 -12.91 6.67 17.79
C LEU A 199 -13.84 7.84 17.41
N LYS A 200 -13.28 8.98 17.03
CA LYS A 200 -14.02 10.17 16.57
C LYS A 200 -13.95 10.36 15.05
N SER A 201 -13.27 9.48 14.32
CA SER A 201 -13.21 9.54 12.86
C SER A 201 -14.61 9.56 12.28
N SER A 202 -14.87 10.49 11.37
CA SER A 202 -16.20 10.65 10.79
C SER A 202 -16.49 9.55 9.75
N PRO A 203 -17.76 9.20 9.48
CA PRO A 203 -18.09 8.22 8.45
C PRO A 203 -17.52 8.56 7.06
N GLY A 204 -17.61 9.84 6.66
CA GLY A 204 -17.10 10.31 5.37
C GLY A 204 -15.57 10.33 5.29
N GLU A 205 -14.88 10.61 6.40
CA GLU A 205 -13.42 10.48 6.50
C GLU A 205 -12.99 9.02 6.34
N LEU A 206 -13.64 8.09 7.05
CA LEU A 206 -13.33 6.65 6.94
C LEU A 206 -13.65 6.08 5.56
N GLU A 207 -14.72 6.54 4.93
CA GLU A 207 -15.05 6.18 3.54
C GLU A 207 -13.96 6.68 2.58
N SER A 208 -13.47 7.91 2.78
CA SER A 208 -12.35 8.44 2.00
C SER A 208 -11.08 7.61 2.18
N TYR A 209 -10.77 7.20 3.41
CA TYR A 209 -9.63 6.31 3.69
C TYR A 209 -9.76 4.95 3.00
N CYS A 210 -10.94 4.31 3.08
CA CYS A 210 -11.19 3.04 2.40
C CYS A 210 -11.07 3.18 0.87
N LEU A 211 -11.57 4.28 0.32
CA LEU A 211 -11.49 4.56 -1.10
C LEU A 211 -10.04 4.74 -1.56
N MET A 212 -9.27 5.60 -0.88
CA MET A 212 -7.85 5.80 -1.20
C MET A 212 -7.06 4.49 -1.12
N TRP A 213 -7.29 3.69 -0.08
CA TRP A 213 -6.63 2.37 0.07
C TRP A 213 -6.99 1.40 -1.06
N SER A 214 -8.23 1.44 -1.55
CA SER A 214 -8.71 0.53 -2.60
C SER A 214 -8.28 0.98 -3.99
N LEU A 215 -8.25 2.29 -4.24
CA LEU A 215 -7.90 2.86 -5.55
C LEU A 215 -6.40 2.95 -5.80
N ARG A 216 -5.58 2.95 -4.74
CA ARG A 216 -4.11 2.93 -4.82
C ARG A 216 -3.55 3.99 -5.78
N PRO A 217 -3.83 5.28 -5.53
CA PRO A 217 -3.57 6.36 -6.50
C PRO A 217 -2.10 6.57 -6.85
N PHE A 218 -1.16 5.96 -6.12
CA PHE A 218 0.28 6.06 -6.36
C PHE A 218 0.85 4.89 -7.17
N VAL A 219 0.02 3.90 -7.50
CA VAL A 219 0.44 2.71 -8.23
C VAL A 219 -0.16 2.77 -9.63
N ASP A 220 0.72 2.76 -10.63
CA ASP A 220 0.33 2.66 -12.02
C ASP A 220 0.29 1.18 -12.43
N ASP A 221 -0.91 0.69 -12.77
CA ASP A 221 -1.14 -0.70 -13.14
C ASP A 221 -0.43 -1.09 -14.45
N ASP A 222 -0.25 -0.15 -15.39
CA ASP A 222 0.44 -0.42 -16.66
C ASP A 222 1.95 -0.64 -16.40
N ILE A 223 2.56 0.20 -15.55
CA ILE A 223 3.97 0.04 -15.14
C ILE A 223 4.15 -1.26 -14.36
N MET A 224 3.23 -1.59 -13.45
CA MET A 224 3.28 -2.85 -12.72
C MET A 224 3.18 -4.05 -13.67
N HIS A 225 2.28 -4.02 -14.65
CA HIS A 225 2.16 -5.06 -15.65
C HIS A 225 3.44 -5.20 -16.49
N GLU A 226 4.04 -4.09 -16.90
CA GLU A 226 5.33 -4.08 -17.58
C GLU A 226 6.44 -4.72 -16.73
N ALA A 227 6.54 -4.34 -15.45
CA ALA A 227 7.50 -4.94 -14.52
C ALA A 227 7.31 -6.46 -14.38
N TRP A 228 6.07 -6.95 -14.30
CA TRP A 228 5.79 -8.39 -14.27
C TRP A 228 6.20 -9.11 -15.55
N SER A 229 6.10 -8.45 -16.70
CA SER A 229 6.52 -9.02 -18.00
C SER A 229 8.03 -9.23 -18.12
N LEU A 230 8.83 -8.53 -17.30
CA LEU A 230 10.29 -8.64 -17.25
C LEU A 230 10.78 -9.76 -16.33
N VAL A 231 9.89 -10.36 -15.53
CA VAL A 231 10.23 -11.49 -14.66
C VAL A 231 10.57 -12.72 -15.53
N PRO A 232 11.75 -13.35 -15.34
CA PRO A 232 12.19 -14.50 -16.15
C PRO A 232 11.31 -15.76 -16.06
#